data_AF-A0A1F6NJW5-F1
#
_entry.id   AF-A0A1F6NJW5-F1
#
_cell.length_a   1.000
_cell.length_b   1.000
_cell.length_c   1.000
_cell.angle_alpha   90.00
_cell.angle_beta   90.00
_cell.angle_gamma   90.00
#
_symmetry.space_group_name_H-M   'P 1'
#
loop_
_entity.id
_entity.type
_entity.pdbx_description
1 polymer ?
#
loop_
_entity_poly.entity_id
_entity_poly.type
_entity_poly.pdbx_seq_one_letter_code
_entity_poly.pdbx_strand_id
1 'polypeptide(L)'
;MSNHEGMEIPKIENPPISIPIEMYQVSGHGDPDSKKYLRDKKQDNLIRSAAKKYGLLDKIQNAPEQERVLLIKQALSQEDPSVQREAARMIRYAPEQEQVSLWLLISEKIKQALFQKDPTVQREAAMIIWYAPAQEQVSLIKQALSQKDPAVQREAAAMIVCAPAQERVSLQLLISEKIKQALSQEDPAVQREAAGMIRYAPTQEQVSLIKQALSQKDPSVQREAVRMIRYAPTQEQVSLIKQALSQKDPSVQREAAVMIECAPAQERVSLQLLISEKIKQALSQKDPTVQREAAEMIWYVPRREIVSLQLLISEKIKQALSQEDPAVQREAVGMIRYAPAQKRISLVKIASDAGLGNEIVKPPLYYNSNLDRGRFKREKFHKTGSETTLVGGALKDKLIIRHIKPRAFLAWQKIYENYQVWQDNGFDYVPIEPIQSYRLNKKGMVDVFSGVLDLSLAEWSEISGNIFIKELEEQRDKIISILESQGIRHGHTHDNNFVLRFFRDQDGNPDLTKVPRLYAIDFDMAVSP
;
A
#
# COMPACT_ATOMS: atom_id res chain seq x y z
N MET A 1 76.39 -13.63 4.28
CA MET A 1 75.68 -14.92 4.30
C MET A 1 74.75 -14.91 5.51
N SER A 2 73.48 -14.56 5.30
CA SER A 2 72.44 -14.62 6.33
C SER A 2 71.13 -14.98 5.64
N ASN A 3 70.57 -16.10 6.08
CA ASN A 3 69.33 -16.70 5.61
C ASN A 3 68.15 -15.76 5.85
N HIS A 4 67.40 -15.45 4.79
CA HIS A 4 66.01 -14.99 4.92
C HIS A 4 65.09 -16.16 4.58
N GLU A 5 64.46 -16.69 5.62
CA GLU A 5 63.31 -17.58 5.54
C GLU A 5 62.18 -16.86 4.81
N GLY A 6 61.72 -17.43 3.70
CA GLY A 6 60.52 -16.99 3.00
C GLY A 6 59.28 -17.42 3.78
N MET A 7 58.50 -16.45 4.25
CA MET A 7 57.13 -16.67 4.70
C MET A 7 56.29 -17.20 3.51
N GLU A 8 55.92 -18.48 3.56
CA GLU A 8 54.84 -19.01 2.73
C GLU A 8 53.52 -18.35 3.15
N ILE A 9 52.94 -17.60 2.22
CA ILE A 9 51.58 -17.07 2.35
C ILE A 9 50.62 -18.26 2.39
N PRO A 10 49.72 -18.37 3.40
CA PRO A 10 48.75 -19.46 3.43
C PRO A 10 47.85 -19.36 2.20
N LYS A 11 47.83 -20.43 1.39
CA LYS A 11 46.81 -20.62 0.37
C LYS A 11 45.46 -20.64 1.07
N ILE A 12 44.64 -19.62 0.80
CA ILE A 12 43.22 -19.62 1.20
C ILE A 12 42.56 -20.75 0.40
N GLU A 13 42.40 -21.90 1.04
CA GLU A 13 41.55 -22.96 0.53
C GLU A 13 40.13 -22.40 0.39
N ASN A 14 39.57 -22.50 -0.83
CA ASN A 14 38.19 -22.12 -1.08
C ASN A 14 37.27 -22.93 -0.14
N PRO A 15 36.43 -22.29 0.69
CA PRO A 15 35.48 -23.03 1.51
C PRO A 15 34.48 -23.76 0.60
N PRO A 16 33.99 -24.95 0.99
CA PRO A 16 33.01 -25.68 0.21
C PRO A 16 31.70 -24.88 0.18
N ILE A 17 31.28 -24.49 -1.03
CA ILE A 17 30.03 -23.76 -1.29
C ILE A 17 28.87 -24.77 -1.26
N SER A 18 28.55 -25.31 -0.09
CA SER A 18 27.24 -25.94 0.14
C SER A 18 26.42 -24.99 1.01
N ILE A 19 25.75 -24.05 0.36
CA ILE A 19 24.74 -23.21 1.01
C ILE A 19 23.68 -24.16 1.59
N PRO A 20 23.25 -24.01 2.86
CA PRO A 20 22.19 -24.82 3.44
C PRO A 20 20.85 -24.40 2.83
N ILE A 21 20.50 -24.98 1.68
CA ILE A 21 19.27 -24.70 0.92
C ILE A 21 18.01 -24.86 1.81
N GLU A 22 18.08 -25.75 2.81
CA GLU A 22 17.03 -26.01 3.80
C GLU A 22 16.63 -24.76 4.60
N MET A 23 17.59 -23.89 4.96
CA MET A 23 17.33 -22.62 5.67
C MET A 23 16.43 -21.67 4.87
N TYR A 24 16.33 -21.91 3.57
CA TYR A 24 15.67 -21.06 2.61
C TYR A 24 14.37 -21.68 2.06
N GLN A 25 14.03 -22.88 2.53
CA GLN A 25 12.79 -23.54 2.16
C GLN A 25 11.59 -22.84 2.81
N VAL A 26 10.66 -22.38 1.97
CA VAL A 26 9.39 -21.82 2.40
C VAL A 26 8.29 -22.84 2.14
N SER A 27 7.59 -23.25 3.20
CA SER A 27 6.46 -24.19 3.15
C SER A 27 5.53 -23.84 1.97
N GLY A 28 5.20 -24.80 1.10
CA GLY A 28 4.31 -24.60 -0.05
C GLY A 28 4.85 -23.75 -1.21
N HIS A 29 6.12 -23.35 -1.23
CA HIS A 29 6.76 -22.66 -2.39
C HIS A 29 7.57 -23.60 -3.29
N GLY A 30 7.61 -24.90 -2.98
CA GLY A 30 8.46 -25.88 -3.67
C GLY A 30 9.93 -25.80 -3.22
N ASP A 31 10.79 -26.60 -3.85
CA ASP A 31 12.21 -26.65 -3.49
C ASP A 31 12.96 -25.40 -4.01
N PRO A 32 13.85 -24.79 -3.20
CA PRO A 32 14.62 -23.65 -3.66
C PRO A 32 15.61 -24.05 -4.76
N ASP A 33 15.58 -23.32 -5.89
CA ASP A 33 16.53 -23.51 -6.99
C ASP A 33 17.85 -22.77 -6.68
N SER A 34 18.83 -23.49 -6.13
CA SER A 34 20.12 -22.93 -5.69
C SER A 34 20.86 -22.11 -6.76
N LYS A 35 20.62 -22.33 -8.06
CA LYS A 35 21.24 -21.57 -9.15
C LYS A 35 20.56 -20.23 -9.43
N LYS A 36 19.25 -20.13 -9.20
CA LYS A 36 18.48 -18.87 -9.36
C LYS A 36 18.49 -18.02 -8.10
N TYR A 37 18.67 -18.69 -6.98
CA TYR A 37 18.41 -18.18 -5.65
C TYR A 37 19.52 -17.28 -5.11
N LEU A 38 20.78 -17.54 -5.47
CA LEU A 38 21.92 -16.82 -4.91
C LEU A 38 22.85 -16.27 -6.00
N ARG A 39 22.92 -14.94 -6.04
CA ARG A 39 23.94 -14.12 -6.73
C ARG A 39 23.95 -14.23 -8.25
N ASP A 40 23.03 -13.50 -8.90
CA ASP A 40 23.28 -13.03 -10.26
C ASP A 40 24.34 -11.90 -10.19
N LYS A 41 25.62 -12.29 -10.26
CA LYS A 41 26.76 -11.35 -10.17
C LYS A 41 26.67 -10.20 -11.17
N LYS A 42 26.04 -10.41 -12.33
CA LYS A 42 25.85 -9.36 -13.33
C LYS A 42 24.82 -8.35 -12.82
N GLN A 43 23.70 -8.81 -12.28
CA GLN A 43 22.71 -7.93 -11.65
C GLN A 43 23.29 -7.23 -10.42
N ASP A 44 24.03 -7.92 -9.55
CA ASP A 44 24.66 -7.32 -8.36
C ASP A 44 25.53 -6.11 -8.73
N ASN A 45 26.37 -6.25 -9.75
CA ASN A 45 27.24 -5.16 -10.22
C ASN A 45 26.44 -3.99 -10.81
N LEU A 46 25.39 -4.27 -11.57
CA LEU A 46 24.49 -3.23 -12.10
C LEU A 46 23.76 -2.49 -10.99
N ILE A 47 23.25 -3.21 -9.99
CA ILE A 47 22.51 -2.65 -8.87
C ILE A 47 23.43 -1.81 -7.98
N ARG A 48 24.64 -2.28 -7.66
CA ARG A 48 25.64 -1.50 -6.93
C ARG A 48 26.01 -0.21 -7.67
N SER A 49 26.10 -0.26 -9.00
CA SER A 49 26.35 0.93 -9.83
C SER A 49 25.15 1.89 -9.82
N ALA A 50 23.92 1.39 -9.92
CA ALA A 50 22.70 2.18 -9.82
C ALA A 50 22.52 2.83 -8.43
N ALA A 51 22.85 2.10 -7.35
CA ALA A 51 22.85 2.61 -5.99
C ALA A 51 23.80 3.81 -5.79
N LYS A 52 24.93 3.81 -6.52
CA LYS A 52 25.84 4.97 -6.58
C LYS A 52 25.24 6.13 -7.38
N LYS A 53 24.49 5.86 -8.46
CA LYS A 53 23.82 6.88 -9.30
C LYS A 53 22.67 7.61 -8.57
N TYR A 54 21.79 6.93 -7.85
CA TYR A 54 20.77 7.58 -7.01
C TYR A 54 21.37 8.34 -5.81
N GLY A 55 22.63 8.06 -5.47
CA GLY A 55 23.41 8.92 -4.60
C GLY A 55 23.61 10.34 -5.14
N LEU A 56 23.24 10.67 -6.39
CA LEU A 56 23.25 12.04 -6.90
C LEU A 56 22.32 12.97 -6.10
N LEU A 57 21.15 12.49 -5.68
CA LEU A 57 20.22 13.28 -4.86
C LEU A 57 20.73 13.48 -3.42
N ASP A 58 21.36 12.45 -2.83
CA ASP A 58 22.03 12.58 -1.53
C ASP A 58 23.28 13.46 -1.63
N LYS A 59 23.95 13.44 -2.79
CA LYS A 59 25.04 14.36 -3.10
C LYS A 59 24.52 15.79 -3.17
N ILE A 60 23.33 16.09 -3.68
CA ILE A 60 22.81 17.47 -3.69
C ILE A 60 22.70 18.04 -2.26
N GLN A 61 22.22 17.27 -1.29
CA GLN A 61 22.10 17.77 0.09
C GLN A 61 23.47 17.99 0.75
N ASN A 62 24.45 17.12 0.45
CA ASN A 62 25.75 17.11 1.09
C ASN A 62 26.86 17.81 0.28
N ALA A 63 26.57 18.22 -0.96
CA ALA A 63 27.53 18.87 -1.84
C ALA A 63 27.72 20.34 -1.44
N PRO A 64 28.90 20.92 -1.75
CA PRO A 64 29.11 22.36 -1.71
C PRO A 64 28.02 23.09 -2.50
N GLU A 65 27.60 24.26 -2.01
CA GLU A 65 26.45 25.03 -2.52
C GLU A 65 26.50 25.25 -4.04
N GLN A 66 27.70 25.50 -4.57
CA GLN A 66 27.96 25.78 -5.99
C GLN A 66 27.78 24.53 -6.88
N GLU A 67 28.02 23.32 -6.35
CA GLU A 67 27.82 22.07 -7.07
C GLU A 67 26.35 21.65 -7.10
N ARG A 68 25.56 22.06 -6.09
CA ARG A 68 24.13 21.69 -5.99
C ARG A 68 23.35 22.14 -7.21
N VAL A 69 23.60 23.34 -7.71
CA VAL A 69 22.92 23.89 -8.90
C VAL A 69 23.14 23.01 -10.12
N LEU A 70 24.38 22.58 -10.34
CA LEU A 70 24.77 21.72 -11.46
C LEU A 70 24.11 20.35 -11.37
N LEU A 71 24.12 19.75 -10.17
CA LEU A 71 23.47 18.48 -9.90
C LEU A 71 21.95 18.55 -10.05
N ILE A 72 21.31 19.64 -9.61
CA ILE A 72 19.87 19.87 -9.79
C ILE A 72 19.54 20.03 -11.27
N LYS A 73 20.30 20.81 -12.04
CA LYS A 73 20.11 20.95 -13.50
C LYS A 73 20.26 19.61 -14.22
N GLN A 74 21.26 18.80 -13.84
CA GLN A 74 21.45 17.45 -14.39
C GLN A 74 20.26 16.53 -14.07
N ALA A 75 19.72 16.61 -12.86
CA ALA A 75 18.58 15.79 -12.44
C ALA A 75 17.27 16.23 -13.12
N LEU A 76 17.03 17.54 -13.26
CA LEU A 76 15.90 18.11 -14.02
C LEU A 76 15.96 17.80 -15.53
N SER A 77 17.13 17.44 -16.05
CA SER A 77 17.32 17.10 -17.46
C SER A 77 17.19 15.60 -17.75
N GLN A 78 16.99 14.76 -16.72
CA GLN A 78 16.77 13.33 -16.92
C GLN A 78 15.39 13.08 -17.56
N GLU A 79 15.25 12.01 -18.32
CA GLU A 79 13.97 11.65 -18.97
C GLU A 79 12.89 11.19 -17.96
N ASP A 80 13.30 10.64 -16.81
CA ASP A 80 12.36 10.13 -15.81
C ASP A 80 11.65 11.27 -15.06
N PRO A 81 10.32 11.42 -15.22
CA PRO A 81 9.56 12.46 -14.53
C PRO A 81 9.66 12.38 -13.00
N SER A 82 9.87 11.20 -12.43
CA SER A 82 10.05 11.01 -11.00
C SER A 82 11.35 11.64 -10.51
N VAL A 83 12.42 11.54 -11.31
CA VAL A 83 13.71 12.17 -11.00
C VAL A 83 13.60 13.69 -11.14
N GLN A 84 12.90 14.18 -12.17
CA GLN A 84 12.63 15.61 -12.33
C GLN A 84 11.86 16.19 -11.14
N ARG A 85 10.84 15.46 -10.65
CA ARG A 85 10.07 15.85 -9.46
C ARG A 85 10.93 15.93 -8.20
N GLU A 86 11.76 14.91 -7.96
CA GLU A 86 12.67 14.96 -6.81
C GLU A 86 13.70 16.08 -6.95
N ALA A 87 14.21 16.34 -8.15
CA ALA A 87 15.10 17.46 -8.42
C ALA A 87 14.43 18.81 -8.13
N ALA A 88 13.15 18.98 -8.50
CA ALA A 88 12.37 20.18 -8.19
C ALA A 88 12.29 20.43 -6.68
N ARG A 89 12.04 19.38 -5.89
CA ARG A 89 12.03 19.46 -4.42
C ARG A 89 13.38 19.86 -3.84
N MET A 90 14.49 19.55 -4.52
CA MET A 90 15.83 19.88 -4.06
C MET A 90 16.24 21.34 -4.32
N ILE A 91 15.48 22.13 -5.09
CA ILE A 91 15.84 23.54 -5.37
C ILE A 91 15.98 24.37 -4.10
N ARG A 92 15.22 24.07 -3.04
CA ARG A 92 15.35 24.72 -1.73
C ARG A 92 16.75 24.63 -1.10
N TYR A 93 17.60 23.74 -1.58
CA TYR A 93 18.98 23.56 -1.10
C TYR A 93 20.02 24.27 -2.00
N ALA A 94 19.60 24.82 -3.14
CA ALA A 94 20.45 25.63 -4.00
C ALA A 94 20.66 27.03 -3.41
N PRO A 95 21.76 27.73 -3.78
CA PRO A 95 21.95 29.14 -3.43
C PRO A 95 20.74 29.99 -3.80
N GLU A 96 20.30 30.89 -2.92
CA GLU A 96 19.10 31.71 -3.13
C GLU A 96 19.13 32.48 -4.45
N GLN A 97 20.30 33.02 -4.83
CA GLN A 97 20.50 33.72 -6.09
C GLN A 97 20.29 32.86 -7.35
N GLU A 98 20.40 31.53 -7.23
CA GLU A 98 20.22 30.58 -8.33
C GLU A 98 18.83 29.92 -8.31
N GLN A 99 18.09 29.98 -7.20
CA GLN A 99 16.77 29.34 -7.10
C GLN A 99 15.78 29.88 -8.13
N VAL A 100 15.81 31.19 -8.39
CA VAL A 100 14.94 31.82 -9.40
C VAL A 100 15.17 31.24 -10.79
N SER A 101 16.43 31.03 -11.19
CA SER A 101 16.76 30.46 -12.50
C SER A 101 16.29 29.01 -12.62
N LEU A 102 16.37 28.25 -11.53
CA LEU A 102 15.91 26.87 -11.44
C LEU A 102 14.38 26.74 -11.43
N TRP A 103 13.66 27.65 -10.76
CA TRP A 103 12.19 27.68 -10.80
C TRP A 103 11.65 28.04 -12.19
N LEU A 104 12.28 28.98 -12.89
CA LEU A 104 11.93 29.28 -14.29
C LEU A 104 12.16 28.07 -15.20
N LEU A 105 13.26 27.34 -14.99
CA LEU A 105 13.51 26.09 -15.72
C LEU A 105 12.41 25.05 -15.45
N ILE A 106 11.91 24.96 -14.22
CA ILE A 106 10.76 24.10 -13.89
C ILE A 106 9.52 24.52 -14.67
N SER A 107 9.17 25.81 -14.70
CA SER A 107 8.01 26.28 -15.45
C SER A 107 8.03 25.82 -16.90
N GLU A 108 9.19 25.96 -17.57
CA GLU A 108 9.36 25.51 -18.95
C GLU A 108 9.22 23.99 -19.08
N LYS A 109 9.77 23.22 -18.14
CA LYS A 109 9.61 21.76 -18.11
C LYS A 109 8.17 21.35 -17.91
N ILE A 110 7.42 22.02 -17.03
CA ILE A 110 6.00 21.76 -16.80
C ILE A 110 5.22 22.02 -18.09
N LYS A 111 5.42 23.18 -18.73
CA LYS A 111 4.76 23.51 -19.99
C LYS A 111 5.01 22.42 -21.04
N GLN A 112 6.28 22.05 -21.24
CA GLN A 112 6.68 20.99 -22.19
C GLN A 112 6.01 19.66 -21.86
N ALA A 113 6.02 19.25 -20.60
CA ALA A 113 5.46 17.99 -20.14
C ALA A 113 3.93 17.94 -20.27
N LEU A 114 3.22 19.05 -20.03
CA LEU A 114 1.78 19.16 -20.24
C LEU A 114 1.38 19.08 -21.73
N PHE A 115 2.28 19.41 -22.67
CA PHE A 115 2.06 19.23 -24.11
C PHE A 115 2.32 17.80 -24.61
N GLN A 116 2.94 16.94 -23.79
CA GLN A 116 3.19 15.55 -24.20
C GLN A 116 1.88 14.76 -24.24
N LYS A 117 1.89 13.64 -24.98
CA LYS A 117 0.70 12.77 -25.10
C LYS A 117 0.49 11.82 -23.93
N ASP A 118 1.54 11.53 -23.16
CA ASP A 118 1.49 10.55 -22.06
C ASP A 118 0.84 11.18 -20.81
N PRO A 119 -0.33 10.68 -20.36
CA PRO A 119 -0.98 11.18 -19.15
C PRO A 119 -0.12 11.04 -17.89
N THR A 120 0.79 10.06 -17.85
CA THR A 120 1.73 9.89 -16.72
C THR A 120 2.66 11.08 -16.61
N VAL A 121 3.20 11.54 -17.75
CA VAL A 121 4.09 12.70 -17.81
C VAL A 121 3.33 13.98 -17.48
N GLN A 122 2.12 14.14 -18.03
CA GLN A 122 1.24 15.27 -17.71
C GLN A 122 0.90 15.34 -16.22
N ARG A 123 0.64 14.19 -15.59
CA ARG A 123 0.32 14.11 -14.17
C ARG A 123 1.50 14.52 -13.30
N GLU A 124 2.70 13.99 -13.58
CA GLU A 124 3.91 14.37 -12.85
C GLU A 124 4.24 15.86 -13.03
N ALA A 125 3.95 16.43 -14.21
CA ALA A 125 4.05 17.87 -14.45
C ALA A 125 3.08 18.68 -13.58
N ALA A 126 1.82 18.23 -13.45
CA ALA A 126 0.84 18.88 -12.59
C ALA A 126 1.27 18.86 -11.11
N MET A 127 1.85 17.76 -10.63
CA MET A 127 2.30 17.61 -9.24
C MET A 127 3.47 18.55 -8.86
N ILE A 128 4.26 19.02 -9.83
CA ILE A 128 5.40 19.92 -9.58
C ILE A 128 5.06 21.40 -9.78
N ILE A 129 3.82 21.76 -10.13
CA ILE A 129 3.38 23.17 -10.25
C ILE A 129 3.65 23.94 -8.95
N TRP A 130 3.57 23.29 -7.79
CA TRP A 130 3.94 23.88 -6.50
C TRP A 130 5.33 24.55 -6.50
N TYR A 131 6.28 24.03 -7.26
CA TYR A 131 7.66 24.53 -7.35
C TYR A 131 7.86 25.57 -8.46
N ALA A 132 6.84 25.88 -9.25
CA ALA A 132 6.90 26.95 -10.22
C ALA A 132 6.85 28.32 -9.50
N PRO A 133 7.39 29.39 -10.11
CA PRO A 133 7.25 30.76 -9.60
C PRO A 133 5.78 31.13 -9.42
N ALA A 134 5.46 31.85 -8.34
CA ALA A 134 4.09 32.18 -7.95
C ALA A 134 3.27 32.83 -9.09
N GLN A 135 3.92 33.69 -9.90
CA GLN A 135 3.29 34.36 -11.03
C GLN A 135 2.88 33.42 -12.19
N GLU A 136 3.46 32.21 -12.28
CA GLU A 136 3.13 31.21 -13.31
C GLU A 136 2.18 30.12 -12.81
N GLN A 137 2.04 29.94 -11.50
CA GLN A 137 1.25 28.84 -10.95
C GLN A 137 -0.20 28.85 -11.44
N VAL A 138 -0.86 30.00 -11.47
CA VAL A 138 -2.27 30.10 -11.91
C VAL A 138 -2.44 29.70 -13.38
N SER A 139 -1.54 30.12 -14.28
CA SER A 139 -1.64 29.77 -15.69
C SER A 139 -1.35 28.28 -15.92
N LEU A 140 -0.37 27.72 -15.21
CA LEU A 140 -0.05 26.30 -15.25
C LEU A 140 -1.19 25.44 -14.69
N ILE A 141 -1.84 25.86 -13.60
CA ILE A 141 -3.03 25.17 -13.06
C ILE A 141 -4.15 25.16 -14.10
N LYS A 142 -4.45 26.31 -14.73
CA LYS A 142 -5.47 26.39 -15.78
C LYS A 142 -5.13 25.47 -16.96
N GLN A 143 -3.88 25.46 -17.40
CA GLN A 143 -3.41 24.59 -18.48
C GLN A 143 -3.53 23.09 -18.12
N ALA A 144 -3.23 22.73 -16.88
CA ALA A 144 -3.35 21.35 -16.40
C ALA A 144 -4.83 20.93 -16.22
N LEU A 145 -5.71 21.82 -15.75
CA LEU A 145 -7.17 21.61 -15.68
C LEU A 145 -7.83 21.48 -17.07
N SER A 146 -7.19 22.00 -18.12
CA SER A 146 -7.63 21.84 -19.51
C SER A 146 -7.22 20.51 -20.14
N GLN A 147 -6.40 19.69 -19.47
CA GLN A 147 -6.00 18.38 -20.00
C GLN A 147 -7.19 17.43 -20.05
N LYS A 148 -7.14 16.46 -20.98
CA LYS A 148 -8.23 15.50 -21.17
C LYS A 148 -8.32 14.46 -20.06
N ASP A 149 -7.19 14.10 -19.47
CA ASP A 149 -7.11 13.05 -18.47
C ASP A 149 -7.66 13.55 -17.12
N PRO A 150 -8.67 12.88 -16.53
CA PRO A 150 -9.27 13.30 -15.26
C PRO A 150 -8.32 13.23 -14.07
N ALA A 151 -7.34 12.33 -14.07
CA ALA A 151 -6.35 12.26 -13.01
C ALA A 151 -5.40 13.47 -13.07
N VAL A 152 -5.05 13.93 -14.27
CA VAL A 152 -4.30 15.19 -14.43
C VAL A 152 -5.11 16.39 -13.94
N GLN A 153 -6.40 16.45 -14.28
CA GLN A 153 -7.29 17.52 -13.77
C GLN A 153 -7.36 17.50 -12.24
N ARG A 154 -7.44 16.31 -11.62
CA ARG A 154 -7.47 16.17 -10.17
C ARG A 154 -6.19 16.67 -9.49
N GLU A 155 -5.02 16.33 -10.03
CA GLU A 155 -3.75 16.86 -9.51
C GLU A 155 -3.68 18.38 -9.68
N ALA A 156 -4.13 18.90 -10.82
CA ALA A 156 -4.19 20.33 -11.06
C ALA A 156 -5.12 21.06 -10.08
N ALA A 157 -6.30 20.49 -9.79
CA ALA A 157 -7.23 21.03 -8.80
C ALA A 157 -6.60 21.07 -7.40
N ALA A 158 -5.81 20.06 -7.05
CA ALA A 158 -5.09 20.03 -5.77
C ALA A 158 -4.05 21.14 -5.63
N MET A 159 -3.50 21.65 -6.74
CA MET A 159 -2.54 22.75 -6.73
C MET A 159 -3.17 24.12 -6.45
N ILE A 160 -4.49 24.25 -6.34
CA ILE A 160 -5.14 25.53 -6.01
C ILE A 160 -4.61 26.18 -4.72
N VAL A 161 -4.06 25.38 -3.81
CA VAL A 161 -3.45 25.87 -2.56
C VAL A 161 -2.23 26.76 -2.79
N CYS A 162 -1.49 26.63 -3.90
CA CYS A 162 -0.35 27.51 -4.19
C CYS A 162 -0.78 28.84 -4.83
N ALA A 163 -1.95 28.90 -5.45
CA ALA A 163 -2.45 30.12 -6.09
C ALA A 163 -2.69 31.26 -5.07
N PRO A 164 -2.47 32.53 -5.45
CA PRO A 164 -2.84 33.70 -4.65
C PRO A 164 -4.33 33.72 -4.31
N ALA A 165 -4.68 34.18 -3.10
CA ALA A 165 -6.06 34.14 -2.59
C ALA A 165 -7.10 34.77 -3.55
N GLN A 166 -6.72 35.85 -4.25
CA GLN A 166 -7.55 36.58 -5.20
C GLN A 166 -7.90 35.73 -6.44
N GLU A 167 -7.00 34.84 -6.86
CA GLU A 167 -7.17 33.96 -8.02
C GLU A 167 -7.81 32.62 -7.65
N ARG A 168 -7.80 32.24 -6.37
CA ARG A 168 -8.42 30.98 -5.93
C ARG A 168 -9.90 30.93 -6.24
N VAL A 169 -10.64 32.04 -6.11
CA VAL A 169 -12.08 32.06 -6.40
C VAL A 169 -12.35 31.69 -7.86
N SER A 170 -11.60 32.26 -8.81
CA SER A 170 -11.75 31.97 -10.23
C SER A 170 -11.41 30.51 -10.57
N LEU A 171 -10.35 29.98 -9.94
CA LEU A 171 -9.95 28.57 -10.07
C LEU A 171 -10.97 27.61 -9.45
N GLN A 172 -11.54 27.94 -8.29
CA GLN A 172 -12.58 27.12 -7.65
C GLN A 172 -13.82 27.00 -8.54
N LEU A 173 -14.25 28.10 -9.15
CA LEU A 173 -15.38 28.09 -10.10
C LEU A 173 -15.07 27.22 -11.32
N LEU A 174 -13.88 27.35 -11.91
CA LEU A 174 -13.44 26.50 -13.02
C LEU A 174 -13.42 25.01 -12.61
N ILE A 175 -12.91 24.70 -11.42
CA ILE A 175 -12.92 23.33 -10.88
C ILE A 175 -14.35 22.81 -10.73
N SER A 176 -15.27 23.63 -10.20
CA SER A 176 -16.68 23.24 -10.08
C SER A 176 -17.31 22.92 -11.44
N GLU A 177 -17.06 23.74 -12.45
CA GLU A 177 -17.53 23.48 -13.82
C GLU A 177 -16.98 22.16 -14.36
N LYS A 178 -15.68 21.90 -14.16
CA LYS A 178 -15.05 20.64 -14.55
C LYS A 178 -15.65 19.44 -13.84
N ILE A 179 -15.94 19.56 -12.55
CA ILE A 179 -16.62 18.50 -11.79
C ILE A 179 -17.99 18.23 -12.37
N LYS A 180 -18.81 19.25 -12.61
CA LYS A 180 -20.17 19.08 -13.18
C LYS A 180 -20.13 18.44 -14.56
N GLN A 181 -19.21 18.87 -15.41
CA GLN A 181 -18.99 18.27 -16.74
C GLN A 181 -18.62 16.80 -16.63
N ALA A 182 -17.65 16.47 -15.77
CA ALA A 182 -17.15 15.10 -15.61
C ALA A 182 -18.17 14.16 -14.93
N LEU A 183 -18.94 14.65 -13.95
CA LEU A 183 -20.05 13.89 -13.32
C LEU A 183 -21.22 13.63 -14.28
N SER A 184 -21.29 14.36 -15.41
CA SER A 184 -22.31 14.15 -16.45
C SER A 184 -21.86 13.18 -17.55
N GLN A 185 -20.60 12.73 -17.52
CA GLN A 185 -20.10 11.73 -18.47
C GLN A 185 -20.55 10.33 -18.06
N GLU A 186 -20.51 9.38 -18.98
CA GLU A 186 -20.92 7.99 -18.72
C GLU A 186 -19.86 7.17 -17.97
N ASP A 187 -18.58 7.50 -18.12
CA ASP A 187 -17.47 6.71 -17.59
C ASP A 187 -17.34 6.87 -16.06
N PRO A 188 -17.54 5.81 -15.25
CA PRO A 188 -17.39 5.86 -13.81
C PRO A 188 -15.99 6.27 -13.33
N ALA A 189 -14.94 5.97 -14.10
CA ALA A 189 -13.58 6.38 -13.75
C ALA A 189 -13.45 7.91 -13.79
N VAL A 190 -14.02 8.56 -14.82
CA VAL A 190 -14.08 10.02 -14.95
C VAL A 190 -14.93 10.62 -13.83
N GLN A 191 -16.11 10.06 -13.56
CA GLN A 191 -17.00 10.51 -12.50
C GLN A 191 -16.32 10.42 -11.11
N ARG A 192 -15.55 9.35 -10.87
CA ARG A 192 -14.84 9.14 -9.60
C ARG A 192 -13.74 10.17 -9.40
N GLU A 193 -12.92 10.45 -10.43
CA GLU A 193 -11.91 11.51 -10.32
C GLU A 193 -12.56 12.89 -10.10
N ALA A 194 -13.71 13.14 -10.73
CA ALA A 194 -14.51 14.34 -10.50
C ALA A 194 -15.00 14.45 -9.05
N ALA A 195 -15.54 13.37 -8.48
CA ALA A 195 -15.92 13.34 -7.07
C ALA A 195 -14.73 13.66 -6.16
N GLY A 196 -13.53 13.13 -6.46
CA GLY A 196 -12.31 13.42 -5.71
C GLY A 196 -11.81 14.87 -5.76
N MET A 197 -12.32 15.68 -6.70
CA MET A 197 -12.01 17.11 -6.82
C MET A 197 -12.94 18.01 -5.98
N ILE A 198 -14.08 17.51 -5.49
CA ILE A 198 -15.12 18.31 -4.82
C ILE A 198 -14.57 19.18 -3.68
N ARG A 199 -13.61 18.68 -2.91
CA ARG A 199 -12.95 19.44 -1.83
C ARG A 199 -12.28 20.74 -2.27
N TYR A 200 -11.99 20.89 -3.56
CA TYR A 200 -11.39 22.09 -4.15
C TYR A 200 -12.42 23.00 -4.83
N ALA A 201 -13.70 22.61 -4.86
CA ALA A 201 -14.79 23.45 -5.34
C ALA A 201 -15.16 24.52 -4.28
N PRO A 202 -15.91 25.58 -4.67
CA PRO A 202 -16.40 26.58 -3.73
C PRO A 202 -17.25 25.91 -2.63
N THR A 203 -17.06 26.30 -1.37
CA THR A 203 -17.74 25.69 -0.22
C THR A 203 -19.26 25.61 -0.39
N GLN A 204 -19.88 26.64 -0.98
CA GLN A 204 -21.31 26.71 -1.24
C GLN A 204 -21.83 25.66 -2.26
N GLU A 205 -20.95 25.13 -3.12
CA GLU A 205 -21.31 24.11 -4.12
C GLU A 205 -20.96 22.69 -3.69
N GLN A 206 -20.12 22.52 -2.66
CA GLN A 206 -19.67 21.19 -2.25
C GLN A 206 -20.83 20.25 -1.89
N VAL A 207 -21.86 20.75 -1.19
CA VAL A 207 -23.02 19.94 -0.78
C VAL A 207 -23.80 19.44 -1.99
N SER A 208 -24.07 20.29 -2.98
CA SER A 208 -24.81 19.90 -4.19
C SER A 208 -24.02 18.92 -5.04
N LEU A 209 -22.70 19.14 -5.18
CA LEU A 209 -21.80 18.23 -5.88
C LEU A 209 -21.69 16.86 -5.20
N ILE A 210 -21.62 16.82 -3.86
CA ILE A 210 -21.63 15.56 -3.10
C ILE A 210 -22.94 14.81 -3.34
N LYS A 211 -24.09 15.50 -3.26
CA LYS A 211 -25.40 14.89 -3.52
C LYS A 211 -25.53 14.37 -4.95
N GLN A 212 -24.97 15.09 -5.93
CA GLN A 212 -24.92 14.66 -7.33
C GLN A 212 -24.05 13.41 -7.49
N ALA A 213 -22.87 13.37 -6.85
CA ALA A 213 -21.97 12.21 -6.91
C ALA A 213 -22.53 10.98 -6.14
N LEU A 214 -23.22 11.18 -5.01
CA LEU A 214 -23.95 10.13 -4.28
C LEU A 214 -25.14 9.55 -5.07
N SER A 215 -25.66 10.29 -6.05
CA SER A 215 -26.75 9.85 -6.93
C SER A 215 -26.25 9.07 -8.15
N GLN A 216 -24.93 8.96 -8.34
CA GLN A 216 -24.36 8.19 -9.45
C GLN A 216 -24.62 6.69 -9.26
N LYS A 217 -24.67 5.94 -10.35
CA LYS A 217 -24.99 4.51 -10.31
C LYS A 217 -23.83 3.66 -9.75
N ASP A 218 -22.60 4.08 -10.01
CA ASP A 218 -21.41 3.31 -9.67
C ASP A 218 -21.04 3.46 -8.18
N PRO A 219 -20.94 2.37 -7.40
CA PRO A 219 -20.59 2.44 -5.99
C PRO A 219 -19.22 3.06 -5.71
N SER A 220 -18.25 2.97 -6.63
CA SER A 220 -16.93 3.58 -6.44
C SER A 220 -17.00 5.11 -6.46
N VAL A 221 -17.88 5.67 -7.29
CA VAL A 221 -18.17 7.11 -7.34
C VAL A 221 -18.90 7.54 -6.06
N GLN A 222 -19.89 6.76 -5.63
CA GLN A 222 -20.61 7.03 -4.38
C GLN A 222 -19.66 7.02 -3.17
N ARG A 223 -18.75 6.03 -3.04
CA ARG A 223 -17.75 5.99 -1.97
C ARG A 223 -16.81 7.20 -2.00
N GLU A 224 -16.36 7.62 -3.18
CA GLU A 224 -15.54 8.83 -3.29
C GLU A 224 -16.34 10.08 -2.86
N ALA A 225 -17.63 10.15 -3.20
CA ALA A 225 -18.53 11.22 -2.72
C ALA A 225 -18.69 11.22 -1.19
N VAL A 226 -18.81 10.03 -0.57
CA VAL A 226 -18.87 9.89 0.89
C VAL A 226 -17.61 10.46 1.56
N ARG A 227 -16.42 10.19 1.01
CA ARG A 227 -15.16 10.74 1.54
C ARG A 227 -15.12 12.26 1.51
N MET A 228 -15.83 12.88 0.55
CA MET A 228 -15.90 14.33 0.42
C MET A 228 -16.80 15.00 1.47
N ILE A 229 -17.64 14.24 2.19
CA ILE A 229 -18.52 14.78 3.24
C ILE A 229 -17.71 15.57 4.29
N ARG A 230 -16.49 15.14 4.63
CA ARG A 230 -15.63 15.83 5.60
C ARG A 230 -15.30 17.28 5.24
N TYR A 231 -15.39 17.64 3.96
CA TYR A 231 -15.11 18.98 3.49
C TYR A 231 -16.36 19.86 3.44
N ALA A 232 -17.55 19.26 3.43
CA ALA A 232 -18.81 19.99 3.44
C ALA A 232 -18.98 20.79 4.75
N PRO A 233 -19.76 21.89 4.75
CA PRO A 233 -20.11 22.62 5.96
C PRO A 233 -20.65 21.70 7.06
N THR A 234 -20.17 21.86 8.29
CA THR A 234 -20.48 20.99 9.43
C THR A 234 -21.98 20.73 9.63
N GLN A 235 -22.82 21.76 9.42
CA GLN A 235 -24.28 21.66 9.55
C GLN A 235 -24.94 20.72 8.52
N GLU A 236 -24.29 20.45 7.39
CA GLU A 236 -24.80 19.58 6.32
C GLU A 236 -24.26 18.15 6.42
N GLN A 237 -23.18 17.92 7.18
CA GLN A 237 -22.52 16.62 7.23
C GLN A 237 -23.45 15.51 7.74
N VAL A 238 -24.28 15.79 8.75
CA VAL A 238 -25.23 14.81 9.30
C VAL A 238 -26.26 14.38 8.25
N SER A 239 -26.77 15.31 7.43
CA SER A 239 -27.76 15.00 6.39
C SER A 239 -27.14 14.14 5.29
N LEU A 240 -25.91 14.46 4.88
CA LEU A 240 -25.14 13.71 3.89
C LEU A 240 -24.77 12.30 4.39
N ILE A 241 -24.37 12.15 5.65
CA ILE A 241 -24.09 10.84 6.26
C ILE A 241 -25.34 9.97 6.26
N LYS A 242 -26.50 10.50 6.67
CA LYS A 242 -27.78 9.77 6.64
C LYS A 242 -28.17 9.34 5.23
N GLN A 243 -27.96 10.22 4.24
CA GLN A 243 -28.18 9.88 2.83
C GLN A 243 -27.25 8.74 2.38
N ALA A 244 -25.97 8.80 2.73
CA ALA A 244 -24.98 7.79 2.39
C ALA A 244 -25.26 6.42 3.08
N LEU A 245 -25.66 6.42 4.35
CA LEU A 245 -26.11 5.22 5.08
C LEU A 245 -27.41 4.60 4.52
N SER A 246 -28.13 5.35 3.68
CA SER A 246 -29.35 4.88 3.01
C SER A 246 -29.08 4.34 1.60
N GLN A 247 -27.83 4.37 1.13
CA GLN A 247 -27.44 3.81 -0.16
C GLN A 247 -27.63 2.31 -0.18
N LYS A 248 -27.90 1.74 -1.36
CA LYS A 248 -28.17 0.30 -1.50
C LYS A 248 -26.91 -0.54 -1.31
N ASP A 249 -25.77 -0.03 -1.74
CA ASP A 249 -24.50 -0.75 -1.71
C ASP A 249 -23.92 -0.80 -0.27
N PRO A 250 -23.67 -1.99 0.30
CA PRO A 250 -23.14 -2.12 1.66
C PRO A 250 -21.76 -1.47 1.86
N SER A 251 -20.91 -1.46 0.83
CA SER A 251 -19.58 -0.84 0.93
C SER A 251 -19.68 0.68 1.00
N VAL A 252 -20.73 1.27 0.42
CA VAL A 252 -21.04 2.71 0.54
C VAL A 252 -21.58 3.02 1.93
N GLN A 253 -22.46 2.17 2.48
CA GLN A 253 -22.93 2.30 3.86
C GLN A 253 -21.75 2.21 4.86
N ARG A 254 -20.82 1.29 4.63
CA ARG A 254 -19.61 1.14 5.45
C ARG A 254 -18.73 2.38 5.40
N GLU A 255 -18.44 2.93 4.22
CA GLU A 255 -17.69 4.19 4.10
C GLU A 255 -18.43 5.35 4.82
N ALA A 256 -19.77 5.36 4.78
CA ALA A 256 -20.58 6.36 5.47
C ALA A 256 -20.50 6.24 7.00
N ALA A 257 -20.39 5.01 7.53
CA ALA A 257 -20.19 4.77 8.96
C ALA A 257 -18.92 5.43 9.49
N VAL A 258 -17.83 5.39 8.71
CA VAL A 258 -16.56 6.06 9.05
C VAL A 258 -16.74 7.58 9.17
N MET A 259 -17.63 8.18 8.37
CA MET A 259 -17.84 9.64 8.37
C MET A 259 -18.54 10.16 9.62
N ILE A 260 -19.03 9.32 10.54
CA ILE A 260 -19.62 9.76 11.82
C ILE A 260 -18.67 10.68 12.59
N GLU A 261 -17.36 10.45 12.53
CA GLU A 261 -16.39 11.26 13.24
C GLU A 261 -16.40 12.74 12.80
N CYS A 262 -16.85 13.01 11.56
CA CYS A 262 -16.99 14.38 11.06
C CYS A 262 -18.19 15.10 11.71
N ALA A 263 -19.26 14.37 12.05
CA ALA A 263 -20.48 14.96 12.59
C ALA A 263 -20.27 15.64 13.96
N PRO A 264 -21.04 16.69 14.29
CA PRO A 264 -21.07 17.29 15.62
C PRO A 264 -21.29 16.25 16.72
N ALA A 265 -20.60 16.38 17.86
CA ALA A 265 -20.60 15.39 18.93
C ALA A 265 -22.01 15.03 19.42
N GLN A 266 -22.91 16.01 19.49
CA GLN A 266 -24.31 15.83 19.90
C GLN A 266 -25.14 14.97 18.93
N GLU A 267 -24.76 14.91 17.65
CA GLU A 267 -25.45 14.12 16.61
C GLU A 267 -24.84 12.73 16.43
N ARG A 268 -23.62 12.48 16.93
CA ARG A 268 -22.92 11.21 16.73
C ARG A 268 -23.71 10.03 17.30
N VAL A 269 -24.29 10.17 18.49
CA VAL A 269 -25.05 9.07 19.13
C VAL A 269 -26.26 8.67 18.27
N SER A 270 -26.95 9.62 17.64
CA SER A 270 -28.10 9.32 16.79
C SER A 270 -27.68 8.56 15.52
N LEU A 271 -26.55 8.95 14.91
CA LEU A 271 -25.96 8.26 13.77
C LEU A 271 -25.44 6.86 14.12
N GLN A 272 -24.79 6.70 15.28
CA GLN A 272 -24.29 5.41 15.75
C GLN A 272 -25.44 4.41 16.00
N LEU A 273 -26.58 4.89 16.53
CA LEU A 273 -27.78 4.06 16.67
C LEU A 273 -28.38 3.69 15.30
N LEU A 274 -28.39 4.62 14.34
CA LEU A 274 -28.80 4.31 12.97
C LEU A 274 -27.91 3.21 12.35
N ILE A 275 -26.60 3.26 12.54
CA ILE A 275 -25.69 2.19 12.10
C ILE A 275 -26.04 0.86 12.78
N SER A 276 -26.31 0.87 14.08
CA SER A 276 -26.69 -0.34 14.82
C SER A 276 -27.90 -1.03 14.17
N GLU A 277 -28.90 -0.24 13.78
CA GLU A 277 -30.08 -0.74 13.05
C GLU A 277 -29.74 -1.22 11.63
N LYS A 278 -28.86 -0.51 10.91
CA LYS A 278 -28.39 -0.96 9.59
C LYS A 278 -27.64 -2.28 9.66
N ILE A 279 -26.81 -2.48 10.68
CA ILE A 279 -26.12 -3.75 10.92
C ILE A 279 -27.13 -4.88 11.15
N LYS A 280 -28.12 -4.68 12.05
CA LYS A 280 -29.16 -5.68 12.30
C LYS A 280 -29.94 -6.03 11.03
N GLN A 281 -30.32 -5.03 10.24
CA GLN A 281 -31.01 -5.21 8.96
C GLN A 281 -30.16 -6.01 7.98
N ALA A 282 -28.90 -5.64 7.79
CA ALA A 282 -27.98 -6.31 6.87
C ALA A 282 -27.67 -7.76 7.31
N LEU A 283 -27.47 -8.01 8.61
CA LEU A 283 -27.27 -9.37 9.14
C LEU A 283 -28.50 -10.27 9.01
N SER A 284 -29.69 -9.71 8.81
CA SER A 284 -30.92 -10.47 8.54
C SER A 284 -31.10 -10.85 7.07
N GLN A 285 -30.36 -10.20 6.16
CA GLN A 285 -30.40 -10.51 4.74
C GLN A 285 -29.68 -11.83 4.44
N LYS A 286 -30.00 -12.44 3.29
CA LYS A 286 -29.40 -13.72 2.87
C LYS A 286 -28.01 -13.57 2.26
N ASP A 287 -27.69 -12.41 1.70
CA ASP A 287 -26.43 -12.18 1.00
C ASP A 287 -25.26 -12.14 2.01
N PRO A 288 -24.32 -13.09 1.94
CA PRO A 288 -23.21 -13.16 2.88
C PRO A 288 -22.23 -11.97 2.74
N THR A 289 -22.13 -11.35 1.56
CA THR A 289 -21.34 -10.14 1.34
C THR A 289 -21.92 -8.97 2.11
N VAL A 290 -23.25 -8.82 2.07
CA VAL A 290 -23.98 -7.80 2.84
C VAL A 290 -23.77 -8.01 4.35
N GLN A 291 -23.81 -9.27 4.81
CA GLN A 291 -23.54 -9.60 6.21
C GLN A 291 -22.11 -9.25 6.63
N ARG A 292 -21.10 -9.55 5.79
CA ARG A 292 -19.70 -9.21 6.05
C ARG A 292 -19.49 -7.71 6.15
N GLU A 293 -19.91 -6.96 5.14
CA GLU A 293 -19.76 -5.48 5.11
C GLU A 293 -20.45 -4.82 6.32
N ALA A 294 -21.58 -5.39 6.78
CA ALA A 294 -22.24 -4.94 8.00
C ALA A 294 -21.46 -5.25 9.27
N ALA A 295 -20.84 -6.42 9.38
CA ALA A 295 -19.99 -6.76 10.51
C ALA A 295 -18.82 -5.77 10.67
N GLU A 296 -18.26 -5.26 9.56
CA GLU A 296 -17.17 -4.27 9.60
C GLU A 296 -17.60 -2.93 10.21
N MET A 297 -18.88 -2.58 10.15
CA MET A 297 -19.40 -1.34 10.73
C MET A 297 -19.50 -1.35 12.26
N ILE A 298 -19.26 -2.50 12.92
CA ILE A 298 -19.50 -2.67 14.36
C ILE A 298 -18.69 -1.69 15.24
N TRP A 299 -17.56 -1.19 14.76
CA TRP A 299 -16.74 -0.24 15.50
C TRP A 299 -17.30 1.19 15.53
N TYR A 300 -18.34 1.45 14.73
CA TYR A 300 -19.01 2.76 14.63
C TYR A 300 -20.37 2.78 15.34
N VAL A 301 -20.66 1.81 16.21
CA VAL A 301 -21.88 1.76 17.03
C VAL A 301 -21.61 2.23 18.46
N PRO A 302 -22.64 2.54 19.28
CA PRO A 302 -22.44 2.86 20.68
C PRO A 302 -21.85 1.64 21.41
N ARG A 303 -20.93 1.86 22.36
CA ARG A 303 -20.27 0.78 23.12
C ARG A 303 -21.25 -0.25 23.71
N ARG A 304 -22.44 0.20 24.13
CA ARG A 304 -23.50 -0.66 24.69
C ARG A 304 -24.09 -1.67 23.70
N GLU A 305 -24.02 -1.40 22.39
CA GLU A 305 -24.54 -2.29 21.34
C GLU A 305 -23.49 -3.29 20.83
N ILE A 306 -22.19 -3.06 21.10
CA ILE A 306 -21.11 -3.88 20.54
C ILE A 306 -21.28 -5.36 20.92
N VAL A 307 -21.48 -5.65 22.21
CA VAL A 307 -21.53 -7.04 22.71
C VAL A 307 -22.69 -7.81 22.08
N SER A 308 -23.89 -7.22 22.01
CA SER A 308 -25.07 -7.86 21.42
C SER A 308 -24.90 -8.09 19.92
N LEU A 309 -24.32 -7.13 19.19
CA LEU A 309 -24.03 -7.25 17.76
C LEU A 309 -22.94 -8.30 17.48
N GLN A 310 -21.87 -8.35 18.29
CA GLN A 310 -20.82 -9.37 18.17
C GLN A 310 -21.39 -10.78 18.37
N LEU A 311 -22.29 -10.96 19.35
CA LEU A 311 -22.96 -12.24 19.55
C LEU A 311 -23.81 -12.63 18.34
N LEU A 312 -24.57 -11.69 17.76
CA LEU A 312 -25.33 -11.91 16.54
C LEU A 312 -24.44 -12.31 15.36
N ILE A 313 -23.32 -11.59 15.16
CA ILE A 313 -22.31 -11.92 14.15
C ILE A 313 -21.78 -13.34 14.36
N SER A 314 -21.45 -13.72 15.60
CA SER A 314 -20.96 -15.07 15.91
C SER A 314 -21.97 -16.16 15.54
N GLU A 315 -23.26 -15.94 15.76
CA GLU A 315 -24.28 -16.92 15.38
C GLU A 315 -24.47 -16.97 13.86
N LYS A 316 -24.34 -15.83 13.16
CA LYS A 316 -24.35 -15.79 11.70
C LYS A 316 -23.16 -16.52 11.08
N ILE A 317 -21.97 -16.37 11.66
CA ILE A 317 -20.79 -17.12 11.23
C ILE A 317 -21.04 -18.63 11.33
N LYS A 318 -21.55 -19.13 12.46
CA LYS A 318 -21.84 -20.56 12.63
C LYS A 318 -22.86 -21.06 11.60
N GLN A 319 -23.94 -20.30 11.38
CA GLN A 319 -24.97 -20.62 10.38
C GLN A 319 -24.39 -20.66 8.96
N ALA A 320 -23.46 -19.75 8.65
CA ALA A 320 -22.83 -19.68 7.34
C ALA A 320 -21.79 -20.79 7.13
N LEU A 321 -21.01 -21.14 8.16
CA LEU A 321 -20.05 -22.24 8.11
C LEU A 321 -20.72 -23.62 7.98
N SER A 322 -21.96 -23.78 8.48
CA SER A 322 -22.72 -25.03 8.33
C SER A 322 -23.40 -25.20 6.96
N GLN A 323 -23.36 -24.18 6.10
CA GLN A 323 -23.93 -24.26 4.75
C GLN A 323 -22.95 -24.94 3.78
N GLU A 324 -23.48 -25.52 2.71
CA GLU A 324 -22.66 -26.20 1.69
C GLU A 324 -21.99 -25.23 0.72
N ASP A 325 -22.47 -23.99 0.59
CA ASP A 325 -21.94 -23.02 -0.37
C ASP A 325 -20.57 -22.49 0.06
N PRO A 326 -19.48 -22.79 -0.68
CA PRO A 326 -18.14 -22.31 -0.34
C PRO A 326 -18.01 -20.79 -0.35
N ALA A 327 -18.83 -20.07 -1.13
CA ALA A 327 -18.83 -18.61 -1.13
C ALA A 327 -19.35 -18.06 0.20
N VAL A 328 -20.46 -18.62 0.71
CA VAL A 328 -21.03 -18.27 2.02
C VAL A 328 -20.04 -18.57 3.15
N GLN A 329 -19.39 -19.73 3.10
CA GLN A 329 -18.36 -20.13 4.06
C GLN A 329 -17.16 -19.17 4.06
N ARG A 330 -16.69 -18.73 2.90
CA ARG A 330 -15.58 -17.74 2.78
C ARG A 330 -15.92 -16.41 3.43
N GLU A 331 -17.10 -15.88 3.15
CA GLU A 331 -17.56 -14.62 3.78
C GLU A 331 -17.67 -14.78 5.31
N ALA A 332 -18.10 -15.95 5.79
CA ALA A 332 -18.17 -16.27 7.22
C ALA A 332 -16.79 -16.24 7.89
N VAL A 333 -15.75 -16.76 7.23
CA VAL A 333 -14.36 -16.67 7.70
C VAL A 333 -13.93 -15.21 7.82
N GLY A 334 -14.26 -14.38 6.84
CA GLY A 334 -14.00 -12.94 6.87
C GLY A 334 -14.65 -12.21 8.06
N MET A 335 -15.75 -12.73 8.59
CA MET A 335 -16.47 -12.16 9.72
C MET A 335 -15.88 -12.52 11.11
N ILE A 336 -15.00 -13.53 11.21
CA ILE A 336 -14.52 -14.06 12.51
C ILE A 336 -13.90 -12.97 13.39
N ARG A 337 -13.15 -12.03 12.81
CA ARG A 337 -12.54 -10.91 13.55
C ARG A 337 -13.56 -10.01 14.27
N TYR A 338 -14.81 -9.97 13.80
CA TYR A 338 -15.88 -9.17 14.40
C TYR A 338 -16.71 -9.96 15.42
N ALA A 339 -16.41 -11.24 15.64
CA ALA A 339 -17.00 -12.02 16.73
C ALA A 339 -16.36 -11.67 18.09
N PRO A 340 -17.00 -12.01 19.23
CA PRO A 340 -16.42 -11.82 20.55
C PRO A 340 -15.10 -12.57 20.66
N ALA A 341 -14.08 -11.95 21.28
CA ALA A 341 -12.74 -12.51 21.38
C ALA A 341 -12.74 -13.95 21.96
N GLN A 342 -13.60 -14.23 22.96
CA GLN A 342 -13.69 -15.55 23.59
C GLN A 342 -14.26 -16.63 22.65
N LYS A 343 -14.97 -16.26 21.58
CA LYS A 343 -15.54 -17.21 20.60
C LYS A 343 -14.63 -17.43 19.40
N ARG A 344 -13.68 -16.53 19.11
CA ARG A 344 -12.85 -16.57 17.89
C ARG A 344 -12.07 -17.88 17.72
N ILE A 345 -11.44 -18.38 18.79
CA ILE A 345 -10.71 -19.67 18.78
C ILE A 345 -11.62 -20.81 18.30
N SER A 346 -12.83 -20.90 18.86
CA SER A 346 -13.79 -21.94 18.47
C SER A 346 -14.25 -21.79 17.01
N LEU A 347 -14.43 -20.57 16.53
CA LEU A 347 -14.85 -20.29 15.15
C LEU A 347 -13.73 -20.60 14.15
N VAL A 348 -12.47 -20.26 14.46
CA VAL A 348 -11.30 -20.64 13.67
C VAL A 348 -11.19 -22.16 13.57
N LYS A 349 -11.39 -22.87 14.68
CA LYS A 349 -11.39 -24.33 14.68
C LYS A 349 -12.50 -24.91 13.79
N ILE A 350 -13.74 -24.44 13.94
CA ILE A 350 -14.86 -24.88 13.09
C ILE A 350 -14.58 -24.65 11.61
N ALA A 351 -14.06 -23.47 11.25
CA ALA A 351 -13.71 -23.16 9.87
C ALA A 351 -12.55 -24.04 9.35
N SER A 352 -11.54 -24.30 10.18
CA SER A 352 -10.43 -25.20 9.85
C SER A 352 -10.91 -26.63 9.62
N ASP A 353 -11.77 -27.15 10.50
CA ASP A 353 -12.36 -28.49 10.41
C ASP A 353 -13.25 -28.63 9.16
N ALA A 354 -13.81 -27.52 8.66
CA ALA A 354 -14.53 -27.42 7.40
C ALA A 354 -13.63 -27.29 6.15
N GLY A 355 -12.30 -27.39 6.30
CA GLY A 355 -11.34 -27.29 5.19
C GLY A 355 -11.04 -25.87 4.73
N LEU A 356 -11.45 -24.84 5.49
CA LEU A 356 -11.27 -23.43 5.13
C LEU A 356 -9.94 -22.83 5.61
N GLY A 357 -8.97 -23.67 6.00
CA GLY A 357 -7.67 -23.22 6.50
C GLY A 357 -6.99 -22.20 5.59
N ASN A 358 -7.03 -22.44 4.27
CA ASN A 358 -6.48 -21.52 3.26
C ASN A 358 -7.17 -20.15 3.22
N GLU A 359 -8.45 -20.08 3.56
CA GLU A 359 -9.21 -18.83 3.61
C GLU A 359 -8.98 -18.09 4.93
N ILE A 360 -8.76 -18.83 6.04
CA ILE A 360 -8.38 -18.27 7.34
C ILE A 360 -7.03 -17.55 7.24
N VAL A 361 -6.06 -18.17 6.58
CA VAL A 361 -4.69 -17.64 6.51
C VAL A 361 -4.42 -16.75 5.29
N LYS A 362 -5.48 -16.37 4.56
CA LYS A 362 -5.34 -15.70 3.26
C LYS A 362 -4.76 -14.29 3.40
N PRO A 363 -3.75 -13.93 2.59
CA PRO A 363 -3.23 -12.57 2.59
C PRO A 363 -4.22 -11.59 1.93
N PRO A 364 -4.24 -10.31 2.36
CA PRO A 364 -5.11 -9.29 1.79
C PRO A 364 -4.68 -8.80 0.40
N LEU A 365 -3.51 -9.23 -0.09
CA LEU A 365 -2.85 -8.72 -1.31
C LEU A 365 -3.76 -8.65 -2.53
N TYR A 366 -4.65 -9.63 -2.71
CA TYR A 366 -5.50 -9.75 -3.89
C TYR A 366 -6.97 -9.37 -3.67
N TYR A 367 -7.35 -8.84 -2.49
CA TYR A 367 -8.76 -8.55 -2.17
C TYR A 367 -9.39 -7.52 -3.12
N ASN A 368 -8.61 -6.55 -3.57
CA ASN A 368 -9.07 -5.50 -4.49
C ASN A 368 -8.58 -5.70 -5.93
N SER A 369 -8.15 -6.92 -6.27
CA SER A 369 -7.57 -7.23 -7.59
C SER A 369 -8.53 -8.04 -8.46
N ASN A 370 -8.57 -7.70 -9.75
CA ASN A 370 -9.33 -8.45 -10.76
C ASN A 370 -8.50 -9.58 -11.41
N LEU A 371 -7.32 -9.88 -10.86
CA LEU A 371 -6.45 -10.93 -11.40
C LEU A 371 -7.06 -12.32 -11.16
N ASP A 372 -7.17 -13.07 -12.25
CA ASP A 372 -7.63 -14.46 -12.27
C ASP A 372 -6.45 -15.44 -12.35
N ARG A 373 -6.72 -16.75 -12.15
CA ARG A 373 -5.72 -17.83 -12.31
C ARG A 373 -5.56 -18.29 -13.76
N GLY A 374 -6.28 -17.71 -14.71
CA GLY A 374 -6.29 -18.09 -16.11
C GLY A 374 -5.11 -17.49 -16.87
N ARG A 375 -5.24 -16.24 -17.32
CA ARG A 375 -4.22 -15.60 -18.17
C ARG A 375 -3.21 -14.83 -17.33
N PHE A 376 -1.93 -14.91 -17.73
CA PHE A 376 -0.89 -14.08 -17.14
C PHE A 376 -1.25 -12.60 -17.34
N LYS A 377 -1.43 -11.91 -16.22
CA LYS A 377 -1.73 -10.48 -16.13
C LYS A 377 -0.94 -9.90 -14.97
N ARG A 378 -0.76 -8.59 -14.98
CA ARG A 378 -0.09 -7.85 -13.91
C ARG A 378 -0.96 -6.67 -13.52
N GLU A 379 -1.04 -6.42 -12.22
CA GLU A 379 -1.80 -5.31 -11.67
C GLU A 379 -0.96 -4.59 -10.62
N LYS A 380 -1.03 -3.26 -10.60
CA LYS A 380 -0.33 -2.48 -9.59
C LYS A 380 -1.07 -2.60 -8.25
N PHE A 381 -0.37 -3.02 -7.21
CA PHE A 381 -0.88 -2.98 -5.86
C PHE A 381 -0.77 -1.55 -5.32
N HIS A 382 -1.91 -0.96 -4.97
CA HIS A 382 -1.95 0.39 -4.42
C HIS A 382 -1.52 0.38 -2.95
N LYS A 383 -0.28 0.83 -2.70
CA LYS A 383 0.24 1.10 -1.35
C LYS A 383 1.08 2.37 -1.30
N THR A 384 1.32 2.88 -0.10
CA THR A 384 2.36 3.90 0.14
C THR A 384 3.75 3.26 0.13
N GLY A 385 4.78 4.00 -0.29
CA GLY A 385 6.15 3.49 -0.38
C GLY A 385 6.48 2.88 -1.75
N SER A 386 7.18 1.74 -1.76
CA SER A 386 7.58 1.03 -2.99
C SER A 386 6.40 0.49 -3.79
N GLU A 387 6.53 0.49 -5.11
CA GLU A 387 5.54 -0.12 -5.98
C GLU A 387 5.61 -1.65 -5.84
N THR A 388 4.46 -2.29 -5.69
CA THR A 388 4.33 -3.75 -5.74
C THR A 388 3.43 -4.11 -6.91
N THR A 389 3.83 -5.08 -7.72
CA THR A 389 3.03 -5.61 -8.81
C THR A 389 2.53 -7.00 -8.43
N LEU A 390 1.21 -7.16 -8.44
CA LEU A 390 0.55 -8.46 -8.32
C LEU A 390 0.65 -9.20 -9.64
N VAL A 391 0.84 -10.51 -9.56
CA VAL A 391 0.90 -11.40 -10.73
C VAL A 391 -0.33 -12.29 -10.75
N GLY A 392 -0.99 -12.39 -11.91
CA GLY A 392 -2.11 -13.29 -12.19
C GLY A 392 -1.70 -14.56 -12.94
N GLY A 393 -2.68 -15.30 -13.45
CA GLY A 393 -2.46 -16.58 -14.11
C GLY A 393 -2.00 -17.66 -13.11
N ALA A 394 -1.21 -18.62 -13.59
CA ALA A 394 -0.71 -19.74 -12.78
C ALA A 394 0.19 -19.33 -11.59
N LEU A 395 0.64 -18.06 -11.55
CA LEU A 395 1.48 -17.49 -10.50
C LEU A 395 0.70 -16.66 -9.47
N LYS A 396 -0.62 -16.50 -9.66
CA LYS A 396 -1.49 -15.85 -8.67
C LYS A 396 -1.37 -16.59 -7.33
N ASP A 397 -1.28 -15.82 -6.24
CA ASP A 397 -1.10 -16.31 -4.87
C ASP A 397 0.24 -17.05 -4.63
N LYS A 398 1.17 -16.98 -5.59
CA LYS A 398 2.50 -17.61 -5.50
C LYS A 398 3.63 -16.60 -5.62
N LEU A 399 3.44 -15.56 -6.44
CA LEU A 399 4.49 -14.61 -6.78
C LEU A 399 3.98 -13.16 -6.82
N ILE A 400 4.76 -12.27 -6.25
CA ILE A 400 4.64 -10.82 -6.41
C ILE A 400 5.98 -10.23 -6.87
N ILE A 401 5.94 -9.01 -7.39
CA ILE A 401 7.14 -8.26 -7.78
C ILE A 401 7.21 -6.99 -6.94
N ARG A 402 8.26 -6.87 -6.13
CA ARG A 402 8.61 -5.62 -5.44
C ARG A 402 9.45 -4.76 -6.37
N HIS A 403 9.16 -3.47 -6.46
CA HIS A 403 9.98 -2.50 -7.17
C HIS A 403 10.64 -1.56 -6.18
N ILE A 404 11.89 -1.86 -5.83
CA ILE A 404 12.58 -1.19 -4.72
C ILE A 404 13.84 -0.46 -5.18
N LYS A 405 14.25 0.54 -4.39
CA LYS A 405 15.47 1.30 -4.70
C LYS A 405 16.69 0.39 -4.57
N PRO A 406 17.73 0.59 -5.40
CA PRO A 406 18.95 -0.23 -5.35
C PRO A 406 19.59 -0.34 -3.96
N ARG A 407 19.64 0.75 -3.16
CA ARG A 407 20.21 0.71 -1.80
C ARG A 407 19.40 -0.14 -0.82
N ALA A 408 18.07 -0.01 -0.88
CA ALA A 408 17.15 -0.81 -0.09
C ALA A 408 17.27 -2.30 -0.41
N PHE A 409 17.34 -2.65 -1.70
CA PHE A 409 17.62 -4.02 -2.12
C PHE A 409 18.94 -4.56 -1.56
N LEU A 410 20.02 -3.78 -1.60
CA LEU A 410 21.32 -4.24 -1.09
C LEU A 410 21.29 -4.51 0.43
N ALA A 411 20.52 -3.73 1.19
CA ALA A 411 20.31 -4.00 2.62
C ALA A 411 19.50 -5.28 2.85
N TRP A 412 18.41 -5.48 2.08
CA TRP A 412 17.62 -6.71 2.10
C TRP A 412 18.47 -7.94 1.73
N GLN A 413 19.21 -7.87 0.62
CA GLN A 413 20.09 -8.94 0.16
C GLN A 413 21.15 -9.30 1.20
N LYS A 414 21.80 -8.30 1.82
CA LYS A 414 22.84 -8.52 2.84
C LYS A 414 22.34 -9.39 3.99
N ILE A 415 21.16 -9.09 4.53
CA ILE A 415 20.63 -9.84 5.67
C ILE A 415 20.00 -11.18 5.26
N TYR A 416 19.42 -11.24 4.07
CA TYR A 416 18.86 -12.46 3.52
C TYR A 416 19.92 -13.54 3.24
N GLU A 417 21.06 -13.13 2.67
CA GLU A 417 22.16 -14.05 2.34
C GLU A 417 22.96 -14.49 3.57
N ASN A 418 22.83 -13.80 4.70
CA ASN A 418 23.54 -14.15 5.94
C ASN A 418 22.76 -15.22 6.73
N TYR A 419 22.63 -16.44 6.21
CA TYR A 419 21.93 -17.51 6.93
C TYR A 419 22.58 -17.83 8.28
N GLN A 420 23.90 -17.66 8.40
CA GLN A 420 24.66 -18.05 9.60
C GLN A 420 24.21 -17.24 10.81
N VAL A 421 23.97 -15.92 10.68
CA VAL A 421 23.48 -15.12 11.81
C VAL A 421 22.13 -15.62 12.32
N TRP A 422 21.25 -16.09 11.42
CA TRP A 422 19.95 -16.63 11.80
C TRP A 422 20.07 -17.98 12.50
N GLN A 423 20.92 -18.87 11.96
CA GLN A 423 21.21 -20.17 12.55
C GLN A 423 21.86 -20.07 13.93
N ASP A 424 22.86 -19.19 14.08
CA ASP A 424 23.55 -18.96 15.35
C ASP A 424 22.61 -18.39 16.42
N ASN A 425 21.55 -17.71 15.98
CA ASN A 425 20.48 -17.23 16.84
C ASN A 425 19.30 -18.20 16.91
N GLY A 426 19.44 -19.47 16.51
CA GLY A 426 18.44 -20.52 16.74
C GLY A 426 17.21 -20.48 15.84
N PHE A 427 17.30 -19.86 14.66
CA PHE A 427 16.33 -20.08 13.59
C PHE A 427 16.78 -21.24 12.70
N ASP A 428 15.85 -22.10 12.30
CA ASP A 428 16.04 -23.16 11.31
C ASP A 428 15.65 -22.70 9.88
N TYR A 429 15.46 -21.40 9.70
CA TYR A 429 15.15 -20.74 8.45
C TYR A 429 15.64 -19.29 8.44
N VAL A 430 15.59 -18.62 7.29
CA VAL A 430 15.84 -17.18 7.17
C VAL A 430 14.51 -16.41 7.29
N PRO A 431 14.27 -15.67 8.40
CA PRO A 431 13.00 -15.01 8.70
C PRO A 431 12.85 -13.64 8.02
N ILE A 432 13.22 -13.59 6.75
CA ILE A 432 13.25 -12.39 5.92
C ILE A 432 12.52 -12.71 4.62
N GLU A 433 11.76 -11.73 4.09
CA GLU A 433 10.97 -11.88 2.86
C GLU A 433 11.79 -12.62 1.78
N PRO A 434 11.24 -13.71 1.21
CA PRO A 434 12.02 -14.55 0.33
C PRO A 434 12.32 -13.89 -1.02
N ILE A 435 13.59 -13.98 -1.45
CA ILE A 435 14.06 -13.53 -2.75
C ILE A 435 14.14 -14.75 -3.67
N GLN A 436 13.22 -14.88 -4.63
CA GLN A 436 13.27 -15.96 -5.62
C GLN A 436 14.17 -15.61 -6.82
N SER A 437 14.15 -14.35 -7.24
CA SER A 437 15.06 -13.78 -8.24
C SER A 437 14.96 -12.25 -8.23
N TYR A 438 15.89 -11.56 -8.89
CA TYR A 438 15.88 -10.10 -8.97
C TYR A 438 16.55 -9.59 -10.24
N ARG A 439 16.21 -8.36 -10.65
CA ARG A 439 16.88 -7.66 -11.75
C ARG A 439 16.76 -6.14 -11.63
N LEU A 440 17.78 -5.42 -12.06
CA LEU A 440 17.70 -3.97 -12.28
C LEU A 440 16.86 -3.70 -13.53
N ASN A 441 15.81 -2.89 -13.39
CA ASN A 441 14.92 -2.53 -14.48
C ASN A 441 15.34 -1.22 -15.17
N LYS A 442 14.70 -0.90 -16.29
CA LYS A 442 15.01 0.30 -17.10
C LYS A 442 14.73 1.62 -16.37
N LYS A 443 13.89 1.61 -15.33
CA LYS A 443 13.59 2.76 -14.47
C LYS A 443 14.61 2.93 -13.33
N GLY A 444 15.68 2.13 -13.31
CA GLY A 444 16.70 2.17 -12.26
C GLY A 444 16.29 1.57 -10.92
N MET A 445 15.12 0.92 -10.85
CA MET A 445 14.64 0.20 -9.67
C MET A 445 15.00 -1.28 -9.78
N VAL A 446 15.06 -1.99 -8.66
CA VAL A 446 15.24 -3.45 -8.62
C VAL A 446 13.87 -4.11 -8.58
N ASP A 447 13.54 -4.88 -9.61
CA ASP A 447 12.42 -5.82 -9.59
C ASP A 447 12.86 -7.04 -8.77
N VAL A 448 12.25 -7.28 -7.62
CA VAL A 448 12.49 -8.48 -6.80
C VAL A 448 11.26 -9.36 -6.85
N PHE A 449 11.44 -10.58 -7.35
CA PHE A 449 10.42 -11.60 -7.43
C PHE A 449 10.37 -12.32 -6.08
N SER A 450 9.28 -12.13 -5.35
CA SER A 450 9.10 -12.61 -3.98
C SER A 450 7.91 -13.56 -3.90
N GLY A 451 8.04 -14.60 -3.08
CA GLY A 451 6.99 -15.58 -2.86
C GLY A 451 5.86 -15.00 -2.00
N VAL A 452 4.61 -15.32 -2.34
CA VAL A 452 3.44 -14.89 -1.55
C VAL A 452 3.37 -15.69 -0.24
N LEU A 453 3.41 -14.97 0.87
CA LEU A 453 3.21 -15.50 2.22
C LEU A 453 1.73 -15.43 2.64
N ASP A 454 1.41 -15.78 3.88
CA ASP A 454 0.05 -15.76 4.42
C ASP A 454 -0.32 -14.36 4.93
N LEU A 455 -1.31 -14.22 5.81
CA LEU A 455 -1.64 -12.96 6.48
C LEU A 455 -0.55 -12.43 7.42
N SER A 456 -0.63 -11.15 7.77
CA SER A 456 0.27 -10.52 8.75
C SER A 456 -0.01 -10.93 10.19
N LEU A 457 0.96 -10.72 11.08
CA LEU A 457 0.80 -10.92 12.53
C LEU A 457 -0.33 -10.07 13.08
N ALA A 458 -0.45 -8.82 12.63
CA ALA A 458 -1.55 -7.94 13.00
C ALA A 458 -2.91 -8.54 12.64
N GLU A 459 -3.08 -9.04 11.42
CA GLU A 459 -4.33 -9.67 10.97
C GLU A 459 -4.62 -10.98 11.69
N TRP A 460 -3.58 -11.78 11.98
CA TRP A 460 -3.72 -13.01 12.75
C TRP A 460 -4.18 -12.72 14.18
N SER A 461 -3.66 -11.67 14.84
CA SER A 461 -4.13 -11.23 16.16
C SER A 461 -5.61 -10.83 16.17
N GLU A 462 -6.13 -10.32 15.05
CA GLU A 462 -7.55 -9.98 14.95
C GLU A 462 -8.47 -11.21 14.85
N ILE A 463 -8.01 -12.29 14.21
CA ILE A 463 -8.84 -13.46 13.89
C ILE A 463 -8.63 -14.61 14.89
N SER A 464 -7.40 -14.85 15.32
CA SER A 464 -6.98 -16.06 16.03
C SER A 464 -7.45 -16.13 17.49
N GLY A 465 -7.99 -15.04 18.03
CA GLY A 465 -8.15 -14.88 19.47
C GLY A 465 -6.78 -14.68 20.11
N ASN A 466 -6.12 -15.77 20.51
CA ASN A 466 -4.79 -15.77 21.12
C ASN A 466 -3.89 -16.94 20.63
N ILE A 467 -4.27 -17.63 19.55
CA ILE A 467 -3.52 -18.81 19.08
C ILE A 467 -2.11 -18.35 18.62
N PHE A 468 -1.07 -18.85 19.29
CA PHE A 468 0.36 -18.59 19.01
C PHE A 468 0.85 -17.14 19.16
N ILE A 469 0.05 -16.22 19.70
CA ILE A 469 0.42 -14.79 19.71
C ILE A 469 1.72 -14.54 20.45
N LYS A 470 1.90 -15.15 21.63
CA LYS A 470 3.11 -14.97 22.43
C LYS A 470 4.36 -15.48 21.69
N GLU A 471 4.28 -16.66 21.10
CA GLU A 471 5.38 -17.28 20.36
C GLU A 471 5.75 -16.46 19.10
N LEU A 472 4.76 -15.83 18.46
CA LEU A 472 4.99 -14.98 17.29
C LEU A 472 5.58 -13.61 17.67
N GLU A 473 5.16 -13.03 18.80
CA GLU A 473 5.78 -11.82 19.35
C GLU A 473 7.24 -12.06 19.74
N GLU A 474 7.55 -13.20 20.37
CA GLU A 474 8.92 -13.59 20.69
C GLU A 474 9.78 -13.77 19.43
N GLN A 475 9.23 -14.39 18.37
CA GLN A 475 9.90 -14.47 17.06
C GLN A 475 10.16 -13.08 16.47
N ARG A 476 9.15 -12.19 16.48
CA ARG A 476 9.25 -10.81 15.98
C ARG A 476 10.38 -10.05 16.67
N ASP A 477 10.37 -10.03 17.99
CA ASP A 477 11.32 -9.24 18.78
C ASP A 477 12.76 -9.73 18.57
N LYS A 478 12.93 -11.04 18.42
CA LYS A 478 14.20 -11.67 18.08
C LYS A 478 14.68 -11.29 16.68
N ILE A 479 13.78 -11.27 15.68
CA ILE A 479 14.11 -10.82 14.31
C ILE A 479 14.58 -9.36 14.32
N ILE A 480 13.89 -8.49 15.05
CA ILE A 480 14.24 -7.07 15.19
C ILE A 480 15.64 -6.92 15.82
N SER A 481 15.89 -7.61 16.93
CA SER A 481 17.18 -7.55 17.62
C SER A 481 18.35 -7.99 16.73
N ILE A 482 18.16 -9.05 15.93
CA ILE A 482 19.18 -9.51 14.98
C ILE A 482 19.42 -8.47 13.88
N LEU A 483 18.36 -7.89 13.29
CA LEU A 483 18.49 -6.83 12.29
C LEU A 483 19.32 -5.65 12.82
N GLU A 484 19.03 -5.20 14.04
CA GLU A 484 19.75 -4.11 14.70
C GLU A 484 21.22 -4.48 14.93
N SER A 485 21.51 -5.70 15.39
CA SER A 485 22.89 -6.18 15.60
C SER A 485 23.72 -6.23 14.30
N GLN A 486 23.05 -6.45 13.15
CA GLN A 486 23.68 -6.47 11.83
C GLN A 486 23.79 -5.08 11.18
N GLY A 487 23.40 -4.03 11.93
CA GLY A 487 23.38 -2.65 11.46
C GLY A 487 22.30 -2.38 10.41
N ILE A 488 21.29 -3.23 10.28
CA ILE A 488 20.20 -3.06 9.32
C ILE A 488 19.08 -2.27 9.98
N ARG A 489 18.88 -1.03 9.53
CA ARG A 489 17.70 -0.24 9.90
C ARG A 489 16.59 -0.53 8.90
N HIS A 490 15.60 -1.33 9.32
CA HIS A 490 14.47 -1.73 8.48
C HIS A 490 13.57 -0.54 8.08
N GLY A 491 13.32 0.37 9.03
CA GLY A 491 12.55 1.60 8.81
C GLY A 491 11.08 1.52 9.26
N HIS A 492 10.45 0.33 9.25
CA HIS A 492 9.04 0.13 9.59
C HIS A 492 8.79 -1.21 10.31
N THR A 493 9.17 -1.33 11.59
CA THR A 493 9.05 -2.58 12.37
C THR A 493 7.71 -2.66 13.14
N HIS A 494 6.58 -2.55 12.46
CA HIS A 494 5.24 -2.79 13.04
C HIS A 494 4.68 -4.14 12.60
N ASP A 495 3.71 -4.69 13.34
CA ASP A 495 3.20 -6.07 13.13
C ASP A 495 2.65 -6.36 11.73
N ASN A 496 2.17 -5.36 10.99
CA ASN A 496 1.76 -5.55 9.58
C ASN A 496 2.92 -5.95 8.64
N ASN A 497 4.17 -5.67 9.03
CA ASN A 497 5.38 -6.01 8.27
C ASN A 497 6.01 -7.33 8.72
N PHE A 498 5.35 -8.05 9.62
CA PHE A 498 5.70 -9.40 9.99
C PHE A 498 4.60 -10.32 9.47
N VAL A 499 4.93 -11.15 8.49
CA VAL A 499 3.99 -11.99 7.77
C VAL A 499 4.21 -13.45 8.10
N LEU A 500 3.11 -14.17 8.31
CA LEU A 500 3.13 -15.56 8.72
C LEU A 500 3.38 -16.47 7.50
N ARG A 501 3.89 -17.65 7.78
CA ARG A 501 3.79 -18.80 6.91
C ARG A 501 3.47 -20.05 7.71
N PHE A 502 2.28 -20.58 7.52
CA PHE A 502 1.89 -21.86 8.10
C PHE A 502 2.58 -23.02 7.38
N PHE A 503 2.89 -24.06 8.15
CA PHE A 503 3.26 -25.36 7.60
C PHE A 503 2.09 -25.91 6.79
N ARG A 504 2.36 -26.64 5.73
CA ARG A 504 1.33 -27.16 4.82
C ARG A 504 1.48 -28.66 4.63
N ASP A 505 0.34 -29.34 4.52
CA ASP A 505 0.29 -30.75 4.13
C ASP A 505 0.55 -30.93 2.63
N GLN A 506 0.43 -32.17 2.13
CA GLN A 506 0.66 -32.51 0.73
C GLN A 506 -0.38 -31.89 -0.22
N ASP A 507 -1.58 -31.60 0.28
CA ASP A 507 -2.67 -30.95 -0.46
C ASP A 507 -2.56 -29.41 -0.41
N GLY A 508 -1.59 -28.89 0.34
CA GLY A 508 -1.32 -27.47 0.50
C GLY A 508 -2.19 -26.81 1.56
N ASN A 509 -2.90 -27.55 2.42
CA ASN A 509 -3.69 -26.98 3.51
C ASN A 509 -2.79 -26.56 4.68
N PRO A 510 -3.05 -25.40 5.30
CA PRO A 510 -2.24 -24.94 6.43
C PRO A 510 -2.52 -25.74 7.71
N ASP A 511 -1.47 -26.12 8.42
CA ASP A 511 -1.51 -26.74 9.73
C ASP A 511 -1.60 -25.66 10.82
N LEU A 512 -2.82 -25.41 11.29
CA LEU A 512 -3.10 -24.42 12.35
C LEU A 512 -2.78 -24.96 13.76
N THR A 513 -2.24 -26.17 13.89
CA THR A 513 -1.84 -26.76 15.19
C THR A 513 -0.38 -26.51 15.53
N LYS A 514 0.40 -26.01 14.58
CA LYS A 514 1.82 -25.65 14.74
C LYS A 514 2.00 -24.16 14.68
N VAL A 515 2.91 -23.66 15.51
CA VAL A 515 3.36 -22.26 15.46
C VAL A 515 3.89 -21.96 14.06
N PRO A 516 3.32 -20.99 13.32
CA PRO A 516 3.79 -20.66 11.98
C PRO A 516 5.15 -19.95 12.04
N ARG A 517 5.87 -19.98 10.92
CA ARG A 517 7.11 -19.20 10.75
C ARG A 517 6.78 -17.74 10.48
N LEU A 518 7.51 -16.83 11.10
CA LEU A 518 7.35 -15.38 10.89
C LEU A 518 8.44 -14.82 9.98
N TYR A 519 8.07 -13.92 9.06
CA TYR A 519 8.99 -13.28 8.11
C TYR A 519 8.84 -11.76 8.18
N ALA A 520 9.95 -11.04 8.37
CA ALA A 520 9.94 -9.59 8.17
C ALA A 520 9.89 -9.27 6.66
N ILE A 521 9.03 -8.33 6.27
CA ILE A 521 8.82 -7.90 4.88
C ILE A 521 9.01 -6.39 4.72
N ASP A 522 8.88 -5.91 3.48
CA ASP A 522 8.85 -4.47 3.16
C ASP A 522 10.16 -3.72 3.45
N PHE A 523 11.25 -4.23 2.88
CA PHE A 523 12.59 -3.64 2.98
C PHE A 523 12.78 -2.38 2.12
N ASP A 524 11.73 -1.69 1.69
CA ASP A 524 11.83 -0.61 0.70
C ASP A 524 12.50 0.67 1.21
N MET A 525 12.54 0.85 2.53
CA MET A 525 13.29 1.88 3.22
C MET A 525 14.51 1.35 3.98
N ALA A 526 14.85 0.07 3.80
CA ALA A 526 15.95 -0.53 4.55
C ALA A 526 17.28 0.15 4.24
N VAL A 527 18.06 0.43 5.28
CA VAL A 527 19.40 1.01 5.18
C VAL A 527 20.39 0.09 5.88
N SER A 528 21.49 -0.20 5.18
CA SER A 528 22.71 -0.73 5.77
C SER A 528 23.78 0.37 5.64
N PRO A 529 24.55 0.66 6.70
CA PRO A 529 25.79 1.40 6.63
C PRO A 529 26.73 0.86 5.55
#